data_AF-B1XTI0-F1
#
_entry.id   AF-B1XTI0-F1
#
_cell.length_a   1.000
_cell.length_b   1.000
_cell.length_c   1.000
_cell.angle_alpha   90.00
_cell.angle_beta   90.00
_cell.angle_gamma   90.00
#
_symmetry.space_group_name_H-M   'P 1'
#
loop_
_entity.id
_entity.type
_entity.pdbx_description
1 polymer ?
#
loop_
_entity_poly.entity_id
_entity_poly.type
_entity_poly.pdbx_seq_one_letter_code
_entity_poly.pdbx_strand_id
1 'polypeptide(L)' 'MVWGDYWVIDLDPQYQVAVVSDPRREYLWVLSRTPQLDKKVYDETLRHIQAQQFDVRKLELTTQSPALKN' A
#
# COMPACT_ATOMS: atom_id res chain seq x y z
N MET A 1 -9.38 -3.57 22.82
CA MET A 1 -8.35 -4.20 21.97
C MET A 1 -8.99 -4.45 20.62
N VAL A 2 -8.51 -3.82 19.55
CA VAL A 2 -9.07 -3.95 18.20
C VAL A 2 -8.24 -5.00 17.47
N TRP A 3 -8.90 -5.99 16.88
CA TRP A 3 -8.28 -7.03 16.06
C TRP A 3 -8.82 -6.91 14.64
N GLY A 4 -7.97 -7.09 13.65
CA GLY A 4 -8.35 -7.09 12.24
C GLY A 4 -7.44 -8.03 11.46
N ASP A 5 -8.00 -8.66 10.43
CA ASP A 5 -7.23 -9.49 9.52
C ASP A 5 -6.23 -8.62 8.74
N TYR A 6 -4.98 -9.08 8.66
CA TYR A 6 -3.88 -8.36 8.04
C TYR A 6 -3.23 -9.24 6.97
N TRP A 7 -3.74 -9.15 5.75
CA TRP A 7 -3.34 -10.04 4.65
C TRP A 7 -2.49 -9.26 3.65
N VAL A 8 -1.25 -9.71 3.41
CA VAL A 8 -0.43 -9.20 2.32
C VAL A 8 -0.99 -9.78 1.01
N ILE A 9 -1.55 -8.90 0.18
CA ILE A 9 -2.21 -9.28 -1.08
C ILE A 9 -1.35 -8.98 -2.31
N ASP A 10 -0.33 -8.13 -2.16
CA ASP A 10 0.67 -7.84 -3.19
C ASP A 10 1.99 -7.46 -2.51
N LEU A 11 3.09 -7.86 -3.11
CA LEU A 11 4.43 -7.64 -2.59
C LEU A 11 5.43 -7.60 -3.74
N ASP A 12 6.21 -6.54 -3.82
CA ASP A 12 7.26 -6.44 -4.84
C ASP A 12 8.42 -7.42 -4.52
N PRO A 13 9.19 -7.86 -5.54
CA PRO A 13 10.26 -8.84 -5.33
C PRO A 13 11.37 -8.38 -4.38
N GLN A 14 11.55 -7.06 -4.22
CA GLN A 14 12.56 -6.47 -3.34
C GLN A 14 12.02 -6.10 -1.96
N TYR A 15 10.75 -6.40 -1.65
CA TYR A 15 10.12 -6.12 -0.36
C TYR A 15 10.18 -4.63 0.04
N GLN A 16 10.16 -3.75 -0.96
CA GLN A 16 10.11 -2.30 -0.81
C GLN A 16 8.68 -1.78 -0.69
N VAL A 17 7.72 -2.44 -1.33
CA VAL A 17 6.30 -2.06 -1.35
C VAL A 17 5.42 -3.28 -1.07
N ALA A 18 4.53 -3.14 -0.10
CA ALA A 18 3.52 -4.15 0.21
C ALA A 18 2.13 -3.54 0.14
N VAL A 19 1.16 -4.32 -0.35
CA VAL A 19 -0.25 -3.97 -0.25
C VAL A 19 -0.92 -4.93 0.72
N VAL A 20 -1.64 -4.36 1.67
CA VAL A 20 -2.31 -5.09 2.73
C VAL A 20 -3.80 -4.80 2.70
N SER A 21 -4.60 -5.84 2.92
CA SER A 21 -6.05 -5.74 3.01
C SER A 21 -6.59 -6.76 4.02
N ASP A 22 -7.92 -6.85 4.09
CA ASP A 22 -8.68 -7.83 4.86
C ASP A 22 -9.53 -8.72 3.92
N PRO A 23 -10.03 -9.89 4.37
CA PRO A 23 -10.81 -10.82 3.54
C PRO A 23 -12.07 -10.22 2.93
N ARG A 24 -12.67 -9.22 3.59
CA ARG A 24 -13.90 -8.55 3.14
C ARG A 24 -13.60 -7.36 2.23
N ARG A 25 -12.32 -7.03 2.03
CA ARG A 25 -11.84 -5.91 1.18
C ARG A 25 -12.39 -4.55 1.61
N GLU A 26 -12.66 -4.39 2.89
CA GLU A 26 -13.15 -3.13 3.46
C GLU A 26 -12.02 -2.13 3.65
N TYR A 27 -10.80 -2.63 3.86
CA TYR A 27 -9.61 -1.83 4.07
C TYR A 27 -8.50 -2.13 3.07
N LEU A 28 -7.69 -1.12 2.78
CA LEU A 28 -6.56 -1.24 1.86
C LEU A 28 -5.47 -0.28 2.29
N TRP A 29 -4.24 -0.79 2.40
CA TRP A 29 -3.05 0.00 2.71
C TRP A 29 -1.93 -0.31 1.74
N VAL A 30 -1.23 0.73 1.30
CA VAL A 30 0.04 0.62 0.57
C VAL A 30 1.16 1.05 1.51
N LEU A 31 2.10 0.16 1.76
CA LEU A 31 3.21 0.35 2.70
C LEU A 31 4.52 0.40 1.91
N SER A 32 5.40 1.31 2.32
CA SER A 32 6.71 1.50 1.71
C SER A 32 7.80 1.44 2.77
N ARG A 33 8.98 0.90 2.42
CA ARG A 33 10.19 0.96 3.26
C ARG A 33 10.75 2.38 3.39
N THR A 34 10.41 3.27 2.46
CA THR A 34 10.79 4.69 2.49
C THR A 34 9.56 5.57 2.75
N PRO A 35 9.72 6.72 3.45
CA PRO A 35 8.60 7.64 3.70
C PRO A 35 8.00 8.24 2.42
N GLN A 36 8.81 8.40 1.38
CA GLN A 36 8.36 8.83 0.07
C GLN A 36 8.57 7.69 -0.92
N LEU A 37 7.46 7.23 -1.50
CA LEU A 37 7.46 6.24 -2.57
C LEU A 37 7.53 6.96 -3.92
N ASP A 38 8.30 6.41 -4.85
CA ASP A 38 8.32 6.91 -6.23
C ASP A 38 6.91 6.81 -6.85
N LYS A 39 6.48 7.89 -7.51
CA LYS A 39 5.12 7.98 -8.07
C LYS A 39 4.85 6.89 -9.10
N LYS A 40 5.83 6.53 -9.94
CA LYS A 40 5.66 5.51 -10.96
C LYS A 40 5.42 4.15 -10.32
N VAL A 41 6.21 3.82 -9.28
CA VAL A 41 6.04 2.57 -8.52
C VAL A 41 4.66 2.54 -7.87
N TYR A 42 4.23 3.63 -7.24
CA TYR A 42 2.89 3.73 -6.66
C TYR A 42 1.78 3.51 -7.71
N ASP A 43 1.86 4.19 -8.85
CA ASP A 43 0.87 4.06 -9.93
C ASP A 43 0.83 2.65 -10.53
N GLU A 44 1.97 1.96 -10.61
CA GLU A 44 2.08 0.56 -11.06
C GLU A 44 1.44 -0.40 -10.04
N THR A 45 1.73 -0.23 -8.75
CA THR A 45 1.06 -0.97 -7.67
C THR A 45 -0.46 -0.78 -7.75
N LEU A 46 -0.95 0.46 -7.89
CA LEU A 46 -2.40 0.70 -7.97
C LEU A 46 -3.05 0.02 -9.18
N ARG A 47 -2.36 -0.04 -10.33
CA ARG A 47 -2.87 -0.76 -11.52
C ARG A 47 -3.00 -2.25 -11.25
N HIS A 48 -2.02 -2.88 -10.60
CA HIS A 48 -2.10 -4.29 -10.23
C HIS A 48 -3.27 -4.57 -9.26
N ILE A 49 -3.44 -3.71 -8.26
CA ILE A 49 -4.50 -3.85 -7.27
C ILE A 49 -5.89 -3.60 -7.87
N GLN A 50 -6.02 -2.64 -8.80
CA GLN A 50 -7.26 -2.45 -9.56
C GLN A 50 -7.62 -3.68 -10.40
N ALA A 51 -6.64 -4.33 -11.03
CA ALA A 51 -6.87 -5.57 -11.78
C ALA A 51 -7.39 -6.71 -10.89
N GLN A 52 -7.09 -6.68 -9.59
CA GLN A 52 -7.64 -7.59 -8.59
C GLN A 52 -9.03 -7.16 -8.06
N GLN A 53 -9.65 -6.14 -8.65
CA GLN A 53 -10.98 -5.62 -8.32
C GLN A 53 -11.09 -4.93 -6.94
N PHE A 54 -10.01 -4.34 -6.44
CA PHE A 54 -10.08 -3.45 -5.27
C PHE A 54 -10.41 -2.01 -5.69
N ASP A 55 -11.21 -1.31 -4.87
CA ASP A 55 -11.55 0.09 -5.11
C ASP A 55 -10.48 1.04 -4.56
N VAL A 56 -9.43 1.28 -5.34
CA VAL A 56 -8.31 2.17 -4.97
C VAL A 56 -8.69 3.65 -4.88
N ARG A 57 -9.90 4.05 -5.34
CA ARG A 57 -10.34 5.46 -5.30
C ARG A 57 -10.61 5.95 -3.88
N LYS A 58 -10.75 5.02 -2.93
CA LYS A 58 -10.92 5.32 -1.50
C LYS A 58 -9.60 5.57 -0.78
N LEU A 59 -8.46 5.40 -1.45
CA LEU A 59 -7.15 5.61 -0.83
C LEU A 59 -6.92 7.10 -0.59
N GLU A 60 -6.49 7.42 0.62
CA GLU A 60 -6.02 8.74 1.00
C GLU A 60 -4.50 8.71 1.15
N LEU A 61 -3.83 9.68 0.53
CA LEU A 61 -2.38 9.82 0.66
C LEU A 61 -2.04 10.33 2.06
N THR A 62 -1.22 9.58 2.77
CA THR A 62 -0.73 9.99 4.09
C THR A 62 0.46 10.94 3.90
N THR A 63 0.40 12.13 4.51
CA THR A 63 1.54 13.04 4.57
C THR A 63 2.67 12.41 5.37
N GLN A 64 3.82 12.19 4.73
CA GLN A 64 5.02 11.63 5.35
C GLN A 64 6.12 12.69 5.42
N SER A 65 6.80 12.78 6.57
CA SER A 65 8.01 13.59 6.68
C SER A 65 9.11 12.98 5.80
N PRO A 66 9.91 13.80 5.09
CA PRO A 66 11.10 13.30 4.40
C PRO A 66 11.99 12.54 5.39
N ALA A 67 12.59 11.43 4.94
CA ALA A 67 13.57 10.73 5.76
C ALA A 67 14.66 11.71 6.20
N LEU A 68 14.99 11.72 7.49
CA LEU A 68 16.11 12.49 8.02
C LEU A 68 17.37 12.04 7.28
N LYS A 69 18.02 12.98 6.59
CA LYS A 69 19.33 12.75 5.98
C LYS A 69 20.36 12.81 7.11
N ASN A 70 20.96 11.67 7.44
CA ASN A 70 22.14 11.60 8.31
C ASN A 70 23.40 11.91 7.49
#